data_AF-I8U024-F1
#
_entry.id   AF-I8U024-F1
#
_cell.length_a   1.000
_cell.length_b   1.000
_cell.length_c   1.000
_cell.angle_alpha   90.00
_cell.angle_beta   90.00
_cell.angle_gamma   90.00
#
_symmetry.space_group_name_H-M   'P 1'
#
loop_
_entity.id
_entity.type
_entity.pdbx_description
1 polymer ?
#
loop_
_entity_poly.entity_id
_entity_poly.type
_entity_poly.pdbx_seq_one_letter_code
_entity_poly.pdbx_strand_id
1 'polypeptide(L)' 'MRVIRLMIVMLVIPAIAHAHSGTLVRTLANYVPIALAFIPLLINPVLKLFKKINSFFKSRQD' A
#
# COMPACT_ATOMS: atom_id res chain seq x y z
N MET A 1 18.06 35.00 -4.54
CA MET A 1 18.54 33.65 -4.16
C MET A 1 18.51 33.33 -2.65
N ARG A 2 18.66 34.31 -1.74
CA ARG A 2 18.69 34.05 -0.29
C ARG A 2 17.35 33.50 0.27
N VAL A 3 16.22 34.01 -0.21
CA VAL A 3 14.88 33.59 0.22
C VAL A 3 14.54 32.17 -0.22
N ILE A 4 14.84 31.82 -1.47
CA ILE A 4 14.62 30.45 -2.01
C ILE A 4 15.43 29.42 -1.20
N ARG A 5 16.68 29.73 -0.86
CA ARG A 5 17.51 28.86 0.00
C ARG A 5 16.90 28.68 1.39
N LEU A 6 16.38 29.74 2.00
CA LEU A 6 15.71 29.66 3.31
C LEU A 6 14.41 28.83 3.25
N MET A 7 13.62 28.97 2.17
CA MET A 7 12.42 28.15 1.98
C MET A 7 12.76 26.66 1.83
N ILE A 8 13.81 26.32 1.09
CA ILE A 8 14.26 24.93 0.95
C ILE A 8 14.68 24.38 2.32
N VAL A 9 15.45 25.12 3.10
CA VAL A 9 15.88 24.69 4.44
C VAL A 9 14.69 24.50 5.38
N MET A 10 13.71 25.42 5.35
CA MET A 10 12.48 25.30 6.13
C MET A 10 11.62 24.09 5.77
N LEU A 11 11.70 23.59 4.52
CA LEU A 11 10.96 22.42 4.06
C LEU A 11 11.71 21.10 4.32
N VAL A 12 13.03 21.12 4.20
CA VAL A 12 13.89 19.94 4.35
C VAL A 12 13.96 19.48 5.81
N ILE A 13 14.01 20.40 6.78
CA ILE A 13 14.10 20.05 8.20
C ILE A 13 12.87 19.25 8.68
N PRO A 14 11.60 19.69 8.43
CA PRO A 14 10.42 18.90 8.75
C PRO A 14 10.34 17.57 8.00
N ALA A 15 10.81 17.53 6.74
CA ALA A 15 10.80 16.31 5.94
C ALA A 15 11.74 15.24 6.53
N ILE A 16 12.95 15.63 6.93
CA ILE A 16 13.90 14.74 7.62
C ILE A 16 13.35 14.32 8.97
N ALA A 17 12.82 15.26 9.76
CA ALA A 17 12.21 14.96 11.05
C ALA A 17 11.03 13.98 10.91
N HIS A 18 10.20 14.12 9.87
CA HIS A 18 9.10 13.21 9.58
C HIS A 18 9.59 11.81 9.18
N ALA A 19 10.64 11.73 8.37
CA ALA A 19 11.26 10.46 7.99
C ALA A 19 11.87 9.72 9.20
N HIS A 20 12.49 10.45 10.13
CA HIS A 20 13.09 9.89 11.35
C HIS A 20 12.10 9.69 12.52
N SER A 21 10.95 10.35 12.51
CA SER A 21 9.93 10.24 13.57
C SER A 21 9.32 8.83 13.66
N GLY A 22 9.58 7.98 12.67
CA GLY A 22 9.03 6.62 12.62
C GLY A 22 7.51 6.61 12.49
N THR A 23 6.87 7.76 12.25
CA THR A 23 5.42 7.90 12.11
C THR A 23 4.93 7.04 10.96
N LEU A 24 5.60 7.10 9.80
CA LEU A 24 5.26 6.28 8.64
C LEU A 24 5.33 4.78 8.96
N VAL A 25 6.39 4.34 9.64
CA VAL A 25 6.57 2.94 10.04
C VAL A 25 5.52 2.51 11.07
N ARG A 26 5.22 3.35 12.06
CA ARG A 26 4.22 3.09 13.09
C ARG A 26 2.80 3.07 12.50
N THR A 27 2.51 3.98 11.58
CA THR A 27 1.25 4.03 10.84
C THR A 27 1.09 2.78 9.98
N LEU A 28 2.12 2.41 9.19
CA LEU A 28 2.14 1.17 8.42
C LEU A 28 1.92 -0.05 9.32
N ALA A 29 2.68 -0.17 10.42
CA ALA A 29 2.54 -1.27 11.37
C ALA A 29 1.13 -1.36 11.98
N ASN A 30 0.45 -0.23 12.21
CA ASN A 30 -0.94 -0.23 12.66
C ASN A 30 -1.95 -0.63 11.58
N TYR A 31 -1.66 -0.38 10.30
CA TYR A 31 -2.52 -0.80 9.18
C TYR A 31 -2.31 -2.26 8.78
N VAL A 32 -1.16 -2.86 9.11
CA VAL A 32 -0.88 -4.27 8.80
C VAL A 32 -1.94 -5.24 9.38
N PRO A 33 -2.32 -5.17 10.68
CA PRO A 33 -3.38 -6.01 11.24
C PRO A 33 -4.72 -5.86 10.52
N ILE A 34 -5.06 -4.62 10.13
CA ILE A 34 -6.28 -4.33 9.39
C ILE A 34 -6.23 -4.98 8.01
N ALA A 35 -5.12 -4.82 7.28
CA ALA A 35 -4.92 -5.45 5.97
C ALA A 35 -4.99 -6.98 6.05
N LEU A 36 -4.40 -7.59 7.09
CA LEU A 36 -4.48 -9.03 7.34
C LEU A 36 -5.92 -9.49 7.61
N ALA A 37 -6.71 -8.70 8.32
CA ALA A 37 -8.12 -9.01 8.59
C ALA A 37 -9.00 -8.99 7.32
N PHE A 38 -8.60 -8.26 6.27
CA PHE A 38 -9.31 -8.26 4.98
C PHE A 38 -9.00 -9.46 4.09
N ILE A 39 -7.91 -10.19 4.35
CA ILE A 39 -7.51 -11.38 3.57
C ILE A 39 -8.64 -12.43 3.46
N PRO A 40 -9.28 -12.89 4.55
CA PRO A 40 -10.34 -13.90 4.46
C PRO A 40 -11.57 -13.39 3.68
N LEU A 41 -11.83 -12.08 3.71
CA LEU A 41 -12.95 -11.47 2.98
C LEU A 41 -12.71 -11.47 1.46
N LEU A 42 -11.46 -11.32 1.04
CA LEU A 42 -11.08 -11.28 -0.38
C LEU A 42 -10.75 -12.66 -0.96
N ILE A 43 -10.39 -13.65 -0.13
CA ILE A 43 -9.95 -14.98 -0.60
C ILE A 43 -11.05 -15.72 -1.37
N ASN A 44 -12.28 -15.75 -0.84
CA ASN A 44 -13.39 -16.49 -1.45
C ASN A 44 -13.82 -15.95 -2.83
N PRO A 45 -14.06 -14.64 -3.00
CA PRO A 45 -14.42 -14.12 -4.32
C PRO A 45 -13.29 -14.27 -5.32
N VAL A 46 -12.03 -14.06 -4.90
CA VAL A 46 -10.85 -14.21 -5.78
C VAL A 46 -10.71 -15.65 -6.26
N LEU A 47 -10.77 -16.64 -5.37
CA LEU A 47 -10.72 -18.06 -5.74
C LEU A 47 -11.86 -18.45 -6.69
N LYS A 48 -13.06 -17.92 -6.47
CA LYS A 48 -14.21 -18.15 -7.35
C LYS A 48 -14.00 -17.52 -8.73
N LEU A 49 -13.40 -16.34 -8.80
CA LEU A 49 -13.04 -15.67 -10.05
C LEU A 49 -11.98 -16.47 -10.82
N PHE A 50 -10.91 -16.90 -10.15
CA PHE A 50 -9.85 -17.73 -10.75
C PHE A 50 -10.41 -19.06 -11.28
N LYS A 51 -11.27 -19.74 -10.52
CA LYS A 51 -11.94 -20.96 -11.00
C LYS A 51 -12.78 -20.70 -12.25
N LYS A 52 -13.54 -19.60 -12.27
CA LYS A 52 -14.39 -19.23 -13.41
C LYS A 52 -13.57 -18.89 -14.65
N ILE A 53 -12.46 -18.17 -14.48
CA ILE A 53 -11.52 -17.85 -15.56
C ILE A 53 -10.92 -19.15 -16.10
N ASN A 54 -10.40 -20.01 -15.22
CA ASN A 54 -9.79 -21.27 -15.64
C ASN A 54 -10.79 -22.19 -16.37
N SER A 55 -12.03 -22.30 -15.90
CA SER A 55 -13.07 -23.07 -16.60
C SER A 55 -13.41 -22.49 -17.97
N PHE A 56 -13.40 -21.16 -18.11
CA PHE A 56 -13.71 -20.49 -19.38
C PHE A 56 -12.59 -20.69 -20.41
N PHE A 57 -11.34 -20.69 -19.98
CA PHE A 57 -10.19 -20.98 -20.85
C PHE A 57 -10.12 -22.46 -21.22
N LYS A 58 -10.36 -23.37 -20.26
CA LYS A 58 -10.38 -24.81 -20.53
C LYS A 58 -11.48 -25.19 -21.54
N SER A 59 -12.66 -24.59 -21.42
CA SER A 59 -13.79 -24.75 -22.36
C SER A 59 -13.51 -24.24 -23.79
N ARG A 60 -12.45 -23.45 -24.01
CA ARG A 60 -12.07 -22.94 -25.34
C ARG A 60 -10.99 -23.78 -26.03
N GLN A 61 -10.41 -24.73 -25.31
CA GLN A 61 -9.30 -25.56 -25.79
C GLN A 61 -9.76 -26.96 -26.25
N ASP A 62 -10.98 -27.35 -25.88
CA ASP A 62 -11.76 -28.46 -26.46
C ASP A 62 -12.58 -27.97 -27.66
#